data_AF-X1H4F7-F1
#
_entry.id   AF-X1H4F7-F1
#
_cell.length_a   1.000
_cell.length_b   1.000
_cell.length_c   1.000
_cell.angle_alpha   90.00
_cell.angle_beta   90.00
_cell.angle_gamma   90.00
#
_symmetry.space_group_name_H-M   'P 1'
#
loop_
_entity.id
_entity.type
_entity.pdbx_description
1 polymer ?
#
loop_
_entity_poly.entity_id
_entity_poly.type
_entity_poly.pdbx_seq_one_letter_code
_entity_poly.pdbx_strand_id
1 'polypeptide(L)'
;FDLDGDKSIDYDAVNKIKTLIEKWGGRVADTVSIDADFLVLGKAPKVLGKPTFEAMEVDPMAMVKYQASVQKAVHYRQVQNRAQAFSIPVFNYERFLYFIGYKTQARRAGAF
;
A
#
# COMPACT_ATOMS: atom_id res chain seq x y z
N PHE A 1 -3.08 -3.66 -0.95
CA PHE A 1 -2.93 -3.79 0.51
C PHE A 1 -3.46 -5.16 0.90
N ASP A 2 -3.01 -5.69 2.02
CA ASP A 2 -3.52 -6.92 2.62
C ASP A 2 -4.35 -6.49 3.84
N LEU A 3 -5.68 -6.50 3.71
CA LEU A 3 -6.59 -5.97 4.71
C LEU A 3 -7.11 -7.02 5.68
N ASP A 4 -7.14 -8.29 5.27
CA ASP A 4 -7.62 -9.41 6.08
C ASP A 4 -6.49 -10.26 6.68
N GLY A 5 -5.24 -10.02 6.29
CA GLY A 5 -4.05 -10.66 6.82
C GLY A 5 -3.70 -11.99 6.14
N ASP A 6 -4.31 -12.32 5.00
CA ASP A 6 -4.12 -13.59 4.29
C ASP A 6 -2.80 -13.65 3.47
N LYS A 7 -2.04 -12.55 3.45
CA LYS A 7 -0.80 -12.33 2.67
C LYS A 7 -1.01 -12.08 1.17
N SER A 8 -2.26 -12.03 0.71
CA SER A 8 -2.65 -11.62 -0.64
C SER A 8 -2.93 -10.11 -0.68
N ILE A 9 -3.01 -9.57 -1.89
CA ILE A 9 -3.40 -8.18 -2.10
C ILE A 9 -4.90 -8.18 -2.41
N ASP A 10 -5.69 -7.47 -1.62
CA ASP A 10 -7.10 -7.26 -1.92
C ASP A 10 -7.29 -6.35 -3.12
N TYR A 11 -8.20 -6.73 -4.03
CA TYR A 11 -8.51 -5.97 -5.24
C TYR A 11 -9.01 -4.55 -4.93
N ASP A 12 -9.96 -4.42 -3.99
CA ASP A 12 -10.61 -3.15 -3.66
C ASP A 12 -9.96 -2.43 -2.46
N ALA A 13 -8.74 -2.84 -2.08
CA ALA A 13 -8.14 -2.39 -0.83
C ALA A 13 -7.97 -0.86 -0.77
N VAL A 14 -7.59 -0.26 -1.90
CA VAL A 14 -7.31 1.17 -2.01
C VAL A 14 -8.59 1.97 -1.75
N ASN A 15 -9.70 1.62 -2.39
CA ASN A 15 -10.97 2.34 -2.23
C ASN A 15 -11.51 2.21 -0.81
N LYS A 16 -11.37 1.04 -0.18
CA LYS A 16 -11.73 0.83 1.23
C LYS A 16 -10.92 1.75 2.16
N ILE A 17 -9.60 1.84 1.96
CA ILE A 17 -8.74 2.73 2.76
C ILE A 17 -9.12 4.20 2.53
N LYS A 18 -9.32 4.63 1.27
CA LYS A 18 -9.77 5.99 0.96
C LYS A 18 -11.08 6.33 1.67
N THR A 19 -12.06 5.43 1.58
CA THR A 19 -13.36 5.56 2.26
C THR A 19 -13.19 5.68 3.78
N LEU A 20 -12.28 4.92 4.40
CA LEU A 20 -12.02 5.03 5.84
C LEU A 20 -11.39 6.38 6.21
N ILE A 21 -10.44 6.88 5.40
CA ILE A 21 -9.84 8.21 5.60
C ILE A 21 -10.93 9.30 5.53
N GLU A 22 -11.79 9.24 4.51
CA GLU A 22 -12.87 10.22 4.32
C GLU A 22 -13.91 10.15 5.44
N LYS A 23 -14.33 8.95 5.86
CA LYS A 23 -15.26 8.77 7.00
C LYS A 23 -14.69 9.24 8.33
N TRP A 24 -13.38 9.15 8.51
CA TRP A 24 -12.67 9.70 9.68
C TRP A 24 -12.59 11.24 9.64
N GLY A 25 -12.91 11.88 8.50
CA GLY A 25 -12.87 13.32 8.30
C GLY A 25 -11.62 13.83 7.58
N GLY A 26 -10.75 12.93 7.12
CA GLY A 26 -9.58 13.26 6.32
C GLY A 26 -9.89 13.47 4.84
N ARG A 27 -8.85 13.82 4.07
CA ARG A 27 -8.91 13.92 2.61
C ARG A 27 -7.80 13.10 1.99
N VAL A 28 -8.04 12.57 0.80
CA VAL A 28 -7.05 11.80 0.04
C VAL A 28 -6.46 12.71 -1.03
N ALA A 29 -5.13 12.80 -1.08
CA ALA A 29 -4.40 13.50 -2.12
C ALA A 29 -3.75 12.51 -3.10
N ASP A 30 -3.59 12.92 -4.35
CA ASP A 30 -2.94 12.09 -5.39
C ASP A 30 -1.40 12.09 -5.27
N THR A 31 -0.83 13.03 -4.50
CA THR A 31 0.62 13.15 -4.33
C THR A 31 0.99 13.35 -2.87
N VAL A 32 2.17 12.86 -2.47
CA VAL A 32 2.74 13.12 -1.15
C VAL A 32 3.36 14.51 -1.16
N SER A 33 2.65 15.52 -0.64
CA SER A 33 3.19 16.88 -0.40
C SER A 33 3.57 17.08 1.06
N ILE A 34 4.19 18.22 1.38
CA ILE A 34 4.51 18.61 2.76
C ILE A 34 3.26 18.80 3.63
N ASP A 35 2.10 19.03 3.01
CA ASP A 35 0.82 19.26 3.70
C ASP A 35 0.13 17.94 4.10
N ALA A 36 0.70 16.79 3.74
CA ALA A 36 0.12 15.50 4.09
C ALA A 36 0.43 15.14 5.54
N ASP A 37 -0.61 14.89 6.33
CA ASP A 37 -0.48 14.54 7.75
C ASP A 37 0.10 13.14 7.98
N PHE A 38 -0.18 12.20 7.08
CA PHE A 38 0.33 10.84 7.11
C PHE A 38 0.26 10.18 5.74
N LEU A 39 1.03 9.10 5.57
CA LEU A 39 0.97 8.22 4.41
C LEU A 39 0.54 6.82 4.84
N VAL A 40 -0.51 6.27 4.22
CA VAL A 40 -0.85 4.84 4.36
C VAL A 40 -0.19 4.08 3.22
N LEU A 41 0.79 3.24 3.53
CA LEU A 41 1.61 2.53 2.56
C LEU A 41 1.43 1.02 2.67
N GLY A 42 1.26 0.36 1.51
CA GLY A 42 1.11 -1.08 1.42
C GLY A 42 2.41 -1.85 1.63
N LYS A 43 2.36 -3.17 1.42
CA LYS A 43 3.56 -4.01 1.39
C LYS A 43 4.45 -3.64 0.21
N ALA A 44 5.76 -3.68 0.43
CA ALA A 44 6.74 -3.47 -0.63
C ALA A 44 6.58 -4.53 -1.74
N PRO A 45 6.55 -4.14 -3.02
CA PRO A 45 6.52 -5.09 -4.13
C PRO A 45 7.78 -5.96 -4.15
N LYS A 46 7.61 -7.28 -4.36
CA LYS A 46 8.73 -8.18 -4.62
C LYS A 46 9.20 -7.99 -6.07
N VAL A 47 10.48 -7.68 -6.24
CA VAL A 47 11.12 -7.67 -7.56
C VAL A 47 11.31 -9.12 -7.99
N LEU A 48 10.80 -9.46 -9.17
CA LEU A 48 11.00 -10.79 -9.74
C LEU A 48 12.47 -10.97 -10.17
N GLY A 49 12.93 -12.22 -10.28
CA GLY A 49 14.23 -12.49 -10.89
C GLY A 49 14.22 -12.05 -12.36
N LYS A 50 15.36 -11.54 -12.86
CA LYS A 50 15.50 -11.29 -14.30
C LYS A 50 15.36 -12.63 -15.03
N PRO A 51 14.46 -12.75 -16.02
CA PRO A 51 14.23 -14.02 -16.69
C PRO A 51 15.45 -14.40 -17.55
N THR A 52 15.71 -15.71 -17.65
CA THR A 52 16.67 -16.27 -18.61
C THR A 52 16.03 -16.40 -19.99
N PHE A 53 16.81 -16.77 -21.00
CA PHE A 53 16.30 -17.01 -22.35
C PHE A 53 15.29 -18.15 -22.36
N GLU A 54 15.61 -19.26 -21.70
CA GLU A 54 14.73 -20.44 -21.58
C GLU A 54 13.42 -20.10 -20.87
N ALA A 55 13.46 -19.24 -19.84
CA ALA A 55 12.25 -18.78 -19.17
C ALA A 55 11.36 -17.90 -20.07
N MET A 56 11.96 -17.16 -21.00
CA MET A 56 11.22 -16.35 -21.98
C MET A 56 10.63 -17.19 -23.12
N GLU A 57 11.24 -18.34 -23.45
CA GLU A 57 10.63 -19.30 -24.38
C GLU A 57 9.36 -19.95 -23.78
N VAL A 58 9.35 -20.20 -22.47
CA VAL A 58 8.19 -20.76 -21.75
C VAL A 58 7.10 -19.71 -21.51
N ASP A 59 7.48 -18.49 -21.10
CA ASP A 59 6.57 -17.36 -20.90
C ASP A 59 7.08 -16.12 -21.63
N PRO A 60 6.56 -15.81 -22.84
CA PRO A 60 6.95 -14.62 -23.60
C PRO A 60 6.75 -13.30 -22.84
N MET A 61 5.90 -13.29 -21.80
CA MET A 61 5.64 -12.12 -20.94
C MET A 61 6.55 -12.04 -19.72
N ALA A 62 7.47 -12.99 -19.53
CA ALA A 62 8.35 -13.02 -18.36
C ALA A 62 9.17 -11.73 -18.21
N MET A 63 9.70 -11.18 -19.31
CA MET A 63 10.46 -9.93 -19.28
C MET A 63 9.58 -8.72 -18.94
N VAL A 64 8.35 -8.67 -19.47
CA VAL A 64 7.38 -7.62 -19.16
C VAL A 64 6.98 -7.67 -17.69
N LYS A 65 6.70 -8.86 -17.15
CA LYS A 65 6.38 -9.07 -15.73
C LYS A 65 7.54 -8.64 -14.82
N TYR A 66 8.77 -8.99 -15.19
CA TYR A 66 9.98 -8.54 -14.49
C TYR A 66 10.09 -7.02 -14.47
N GLN A 67 10.02 -6.36 -15.63
CA GLN A 67 10.09 -4.90 -15.74
C GLN A 67 8.98 -4.21 -14.94
N ALA A 68 7.75 -4.71 -15.01
CA ALA A 68 6.64 -4.20 -14.23
C ALA A 68 6.90 -4.34 -12.71
N SER A 69 7.50 -5.44 -12.26
CA SER A 69 7.88 -5.62 -10.85
C SER A 69 8.94 -4.61 -10.40
N VAL A 70 9.92 -4.32 -11.26
CA VAL A 70 10.97 -3.31 -11.01
C VAL A 70 10.34 -1.92 -10.92
N GLN A 71 9.48 -1.54 -11.87
CA GLN A 71 8.81 -0.24 -11.87
C GLN A 71 7.95 -0.04 -10.60
N LYS A 72 7.19 -1.06 -10.19
CA LYS A 72 6.42 -1.03 -8.93
C LYS A 72 7.33 -0.80 -7.72
N ALA A 73 8.47 -1.49 -7.63
CA ALA A 73 9.42 -1.32 -6.53
C ALA A 73 10.11 0.05 -6.53
N VAL A 74 10.42 0.60 -7.71
CA VAL A 74 10.93 1.97 -7.85
C VAL A 74 9.92 2.98 -7.35
N HIS A 75 8.67 2.91 -7.84
CA HIS A 75 7.61 3.82 -7.42
C HIS A 75 7.34 3.75 -5.91
N TYR A 76 7.29 2.54 -5.34
CA TYR A 76 7.15 2.34 -3.90
C TYR A 76 8.22 3.10 -3.10
N ARG A 77 9.49 2.94 -3.49
CA ARG A 77 10.62 3.63 -2.82
C ARG A 77 10.55 5.14 -3.02
N GLN A 78 10.14 5.63 -4.18
CA GLN A 78 9.98 7.08 -4.42
C GLN A 78 8.95 7.68 -3.46
N VAL A 79 7.79 7.05 -3.30
CA VAL A 79 6.73 7.49 -2.39
C VAL A 79 7.22 7.45 -0.95
N GLN A 80 7.88 6.37 -0.54
CA GLN A 80 8.44 6.22 0.82
C GLN A 80 9.51 7.27 1.12
N ASN A 81 10.45 7.49 0.20
CA ASN A 81 11.53 8.46 0.38
C ASN A 81 10.99 9.90 0.44
N ARG A 82 9.95 10.21 -0.34
CA ARG A 82 9.31 11.53 -0.31
C ARG A 82 8.62 11.79 1.03
N ALA A 83 7.91 10.80 1.58
CA ALA A 83 7.34 10.90 2.91
C ALA A 83 8.43 11.12 3.98
N GLN A 84 9.53 10.39 3.91
CA GLN A 84 10.67 10.55 4.81
C GLN A 84 11.31 11.95 4.70
N ALA A 85 11.49 12.46 3.49
CA ALA A 85 12.06 13.79 3.25
C ALA A 85 11.22 14.92 3.88
N PHE A 86 9.90 14.73 3.94
CA PHE A 86 8.96 15.67 4.57
C PHE A 86 8.63 15.30 6.02
N SER A 87 9.29 14.28 6.60
CA SER A 87 9.04 13.79 7.95
C SER A 87 7.57 13.38 8.21
N ILE A 88 6.91 12.91 7.16
CA ILE A 88 5.52 12.43 7.20
C ILE A 88 5.50 11.03 7.80
N PRO A 89 4.68 10.76 8.82
CA PRO A 89 4.55 9.42 9.40
C PRO A 89 3.96 8.44 8.37
N VAL A 90 4.57 7.27 8.26
CA VAL A 90 4.15 6.19 7.35
C VAL A 90 3.51 5.07 8.16
N PHE A 91 2.26 4.75 7.83
CA PHE A 91 1.49 3.67 8.44
C PHE A 91 1.28 2.52 7.46
N ASN A 92 1.39 1.29 7.95
CA ASN A 92 0.74 0.16 7.30
C ASN A 92 -0.77 0.19 7.63
N TYR A 93 -1.55 -0.68 6.99
CA TYR A 93 -3.01 -0.71 7.18
C TYR A 93 -3.42 -0.90 8.65
N GLU A 94 -2.77 -1.82 9.37
CA GLU A 94 -3.11 -2.09 10.76
C GLU A 94 -2.85 -0.87 11.66
N ARG A 95 -1.69 -0.23 11.55
CA ARG A 95 -1.36 0.97 12.32
C ARG A 95 -2.31 2.12 12.00
N PHE A 96 -2.70 2.26 10.73
CA PHE A 96 -3.70 3.23 10.31
C PHE A 96 -5.04 2.99 11.03
N LEU A 97 -5.54 1.74 11.09
CA LEU A 97 -6.79 1.42 11.80
C LEU A 97 -6.74 1.74 13.30
N TYR A 98 -5.58 1.56 13.94
CA TYR A 98 -5.37 1.98 15.33
C TYR A 98 -5.38 3.51 15.45
N PHE A 99 -4.67 4.20 14.56
CA PHE A 99 -4.57 5.67 14.53
C PHE A 99 -5.93 6.35 14.41
N ILE A 100 -6.81 5.85 13.53
CA ILE A 100 -8.16 6.41 13.37
C ILE A 100 -9.18 5.89 14.41
N GLY A 101 -8.75 5.07 15.38
CA GLY A 101 -9.63 4.52 16.41
C GLY A 101 -10.64 3.47 15.93
N TYR A 102 -10.48 2.93 14.72
CA TYR A 102 -11.43 1.96 14.16
C TYR A 102 -11.47 0.67 14.96
N LYS A 103 -10.31 0.16 15.39
CA LYS A 103 -10.23 -1.08 16.19
C LYS A 103 -10.84 -0.92 17.60
N THR A 104 -10.81 0.27 18.19
CA THR A 104 -11.42 0.51 19.52
C THR A 104 -12.94 0.65 19.41
N GLN A 105 -13.45 1.27 18.34
CA GLN A 105 -14.88 1.38 18.05
C GLN A 105 -15.51 0.02 17.71
N ALA A 106 -14.84 -0.80 16.88
CA ALA A 106 -15.33 -2.14 16.52
C ALA A 106 -15.48 -3.05 17.75
N ARG A 107 -14.54 -2.99 18.70
CA ARG A 107 -14.64 -3.74 19.97
C ARG A 107 -15.81 -3.30 20.85
N ARG A 108 -16.20 -2.01 20.81
CA ARG A 108 -17.37 -1.50 21.54
C ARG A 108 -18.69 -1.89 20.88
N ALA A 109 -18.74 -1.95 19.55
CA ALA A 109 -19.95 -2.33 18.81
C ALA A 109 -20.32 -3.81 18.92
N GLY A 110 -19.35 -4.70 19.17
CA GLY A 110 -19.56 -6.14 19.37
C GLY A 110 -19.79 -6.57 20.83
N ALA A 111 -19.95 -5.62 21.75
CA ALA A 111 -20.20 -5.88 23.17
C ALA A 111 -21.68 -5.57 23.50
N PHE A 112 -22.60 -6.32 22.88
CA PHE A 112 -24.02 -6.37 23.25
C PHE A 112 -24.54 -7.79 23.01
#